data_AF-A0A3L6NR74-F1
#
_entry.id   AF-A0A3L6NR74-F1
#
_cell.length_a   1.000
_cell.length_b   1.000
_cell.length_c   1.000
_cell.angle_alpha   90.00
_cell.angle_beta   90.00
_cell.angle_gamma   90.00
#
_symmetry.space_group_name_H-M   'P 1'
#
loop_
_entity.id
_entity.type
_entity.pdbx_description
1 polymer ?
#
loop_
_entity_poly.entity_id
_entity_poly.type
_entity_poly.pdbx_seq_one_letter_code
_entity_poly.pdbx_strand_id
1 'polypeptide(L)'
;MLAYRRSLRSLLTPLSRVTTNHQNIRASSTALDRMSAPYTPQDVQAVANVVRALDSARKDKKRGGFAIKKTTFDVKGSADGIQVDSWRLQDWDYKRRDLPTYARGLFTTRTRRNEPEIAVRGYDKFFNVNEVHETKWENIFTRTQGPYELTLKENGCIIFIAGLEDDTLIVCSKHSTGDRDDIQVSHASAGEKRLEQQLAAVGKTKADLARELRKRNVTAVAELCDDQFEEHILAYGPDKAGLYLHGINLNLPEFATYPSRFVQEFADEWAFRKTGLITMDDIHQVKAFLEEVAETGAHDGRDVEGFVIRCKMSHDPSTHPYRDWFFKYKFEEPYLMYRQWRECTKALIAGKQPKFKKHTKITEEYLLYARRRLAADPKLGKD
;
A
#
# COMPACT_ATOMS: atom_id res chain seq x y z
N MET A 1 -24.21 10.84 17.78
CA MET A 1 -23.18 10.39 18.76
C MET A 1 -22.15 11.49 18.97
N LEU A 2 -22.55 12.61 19.60
CA LEU A 2 -21.64 13.73 19.87
C LEU A 2 -21.76 14.26 21.32
N ALA A 3 -22.36 13.50 22.23
CA ALA A 3 -22.65 13.94 23.60
C ALA A 3 -22.19 12.97 24.70
N TYR A 4 -21.19 12.12 24.45
CA TYR A 4 -20.70 11.16 25.46
C TYR A 4 -19.16 11.04 25.52
N ARG A 5 -18.45 12.14 25.24
CA ARG A 5 -16.96 12.21 25.30
C ARG A 5 -16.39 13.27 26.24
N ARG A 6 -17.19 13.80 27.17
CA ARG A 6 -16.73 14.75 28.21
C ARG A 6 -17.16 14.28 29.60
N SER A 7 -16.47 13.32 30.21
CA SER A 7 -16.60 13.09 31.66
C SER A 7 -15.53 12.23 32.35
N LEU A 8 -14.37 11.95 31.76
CA LEU A 8 -13.32 11.15 32.46
C LEU A 8 -11.89 11.63 32.12
N ARG A 9 -11.62 12.94 32.27
CA ARG A 9 -10.27 13.53 32.08
C ARG A 9 -9.82 14.46 33.22
N SER A 10 -10.36 14.28 34.43
CA SER A 10 -9.79 14.91 35.62
C SER A 10 -9.55 13.83 36.67
N LEU A 11 -8.36 13.87 37.27
CA LEU A 11 -7.81 12.94 38.27
C LEU A 11 -7.01 11.80 37.65
N LEU A 12 -5.73 12.08 37.36
CA LEU A 12 -4.56 11.26 37.73
C LEU A 12 -3.32 11.92 37.08
N THR A 13 -2.69 12.82 37.81
CA THR A 13 -1.30 13.26 37.57
C THR A 13 -0.43 12.58 38.62
N PRO A 14 0.72 12.03 38.22
CA PRO A 14 1.94 12.40 38.92
C PRO A 14 3.01 12.88 37.95
N LEU A 15 3.71 13.91 38.42
CA LEU A 15 4.88 14.53 37.82
C LEU A 15 6.06 13.55 37.78
N SER A 16 6.52 13.24 36.57
CA SER A 16 7.86 12.71 36.33
C SER A 16 8.50 13.53 35.21
N ARG A 17 9.29 14.54 35.58
CA ARG A 17 10.13 15.28 34.63
C ARG A 17 11.28 14.36 34.19
N VAL A 18 11.19 13.82 32.99
CA VAL A 18 12.36 13.31 32.27
C VAL A 18 12.89 14.48 31.43
N THR A 19 14.00 15.05 31.86
CA THR A 19 14.78 16.02 31.09
C THR A 19 15.47 15.29 29.94
N THR A 20 14.98 15.47 28.72
CA THR A 20 15.66 15.03 27.50
C THR A 20 16.80 15.99 27.17
N ASN A 21 18.04 15.52 27.31
CA ASN A 21 19.23 16.23 26.85
C ASN A 21 19.23 16.31 25.32
N HIS A 22 18.85 17.46 24.77
CA HIS A 22 18.99 17.82 23.37
C HIS A 22 20.43 18.19 23.00
N GLN A 23 21.38 17.25 23.11
CA GLN A 23 22.72 17.42 22.58
C GLN A 23 23.27 16.10 22.04
N ASN A 24 22.83 15.72 20.84
CA ASN A 24 23.61 14.91 19.88
C ASN A 24 22.90 14.72 18.52
N ILE A 25 22.28 15.77 17.98
CA ILE A 25 21.74 15.77 16.61
C ILE A 25 22.57 16.74 15.77
N ARG A 26 23.75 16.32 15.33
CA ARG A 26 24.49 17.07 14.28
C ARG A 26 25.54 16.28 13.51
N ALA A 27 25.78 15.01 13.83
CA ALA A 27 26.84 14.22 13.18
C ALA A 27 26.35 13.24 12.10
N SER A 28 25.05 12.98 11.95
CA SER A 28 24.52 11.99 10.99
C SER A 28 23.86 12.57 9.73
N SER A 29 23.64 13.89 9.62
CA SER A 29 22.87 14.46 8.51
C SER A 29 23.67 14.62 7.19
N THR A 30 25.01 14.61 7.24
CA THR A 30 25.84 14.98 6.08
C THR A 30 26.01 13.86 5.04
N ALA A 31 25.82 12.60 5.42
CA ALA A 31 25.89 11.47 4.49
C ALA A 31 24.56 11.21 3.76
N LEU A 32 23.43 11.41 4.45
CA LEU A 32 22.09 11.26 3.87
C LEU A 32 21.79 12.37 2.84
N ASP A 33 22.24 13.60 3.07
CA ASP A 33 22.06 14.73 2.12
C ASP A 33 22.74 14.54 0.74
N ARG A 34 23.62 13.53 0.58
CA ARG A 34 24.37 13.30 -0.67
C ARG A 34 23.82 12.19 -1.57
N MET A 35 22.84 11.40 -1.11
CA MET A 35 22.29 10.35 -1.97
C MET A 35 21.31 10.96 -2.98
N SER A 36 21.39 10.55 -4.25
CA SER A 36 20.41 10.85 -5.29
C SER A 36 19.29 9.80 -5.31
N ALA A 37 18.15 10.15 -5.91
CA ALA A 37 17.07 9.19 -6.11
C ALA A 37 17.55 8.03 -7.01
N PRO A 38 17.20 6.76 -6.70
CA PRO A 38 17.67 5.64 -7.48
C PRO A 38 17.08 5.66 -8.89
N TYR A 39 17.90 5.29 -9.88
CA TYR A 39 17.53 5.18 -11.29
C TYR A 39 18.30 4.04 -11.94
N THR A 40 17.57 3.20 -12.67
CA THR A 40 18.14 2.16 -13.54
C THR A 40 17.24 2.06 -14.77
N PRO A 41 17.78 2.13 -16.00
CA PRO A 41 16.98 1.90 -17.20
C PRO A 41 16.53 0.43 -17.30
N GLN A 42 15.45 0.16 -18.02
CA GLN A 42 15.03 -1.22 -18.26
C GLN A 42 15.98 -1.92 -19.23
N ASP A 43 16.41 -3.14 -18.90
CA ASP A 43 17.02 -4.06 -19.85
C ASP A 43 15.92 -4.82 -20.59
N VAL A 44 15.77 -4.53 -21.89
CA VAL A 44 14.75 -5.13 -22.76
C VAL A 44 14.80 -6.66 -22.74
N GLN A 45 16.01 -7.26 -22.69
CA GLN A 45 16.16 -8.71 -22.67
C GLN A 45 15.75 -9.30 -21.31
N ALA A 46 16.08 -8.63 -20.20
CA ALA A 46 15.64 -9.03 -18.87
C ALA A 46 14.11 -8.97 -18.74
N VAL A 47 13.48 -7.89 -19.24
CA VAL A 47 12.02 -7.75 -19.27
C VAL A 47 11.38 -8.83 -20.15
N ALA A 48 11.94 -9.08 -21.34
CA ALA A 48 11.48 -10.15 -22.22
C ALA A 48 11.55 -11.53 -21.55
N ASN A 49 12.57 -11.79 -20.73
CA ASN A 49 12.71 -13.04 -19.99
C ASN A 49 11.58 -13.22 -18.96
N VAL A 50 11.27 -12.17 -18.18
CA VAL A 50 10.16 -12.21 -17.21
C VAL A 50 8.82 -12.41 -17.92
N VAL A 51 8.55 -11.65 -18.98
CA VAL A 51 7.29 -11.79 -19.74
C VAL A 51 7.14 -13.21 -20.31
N ARG A 52 8.21 -13.78 -20.90
CA ARG A 52 8.20 -15.16 -21.39
C ARG A 52 7.98 -16.17 -20.27
N ALA A 53 8.59 -15.97 -19.10
CA ALA A 53 8.40 -16.85 -17.95
C ALA A 53 6.96 -16.78 -17.42
N LEU A 54 6.36 -15.58 -17.34
CA LEU A 54 4.96 -15.39 -16.95
C LEU A 54 3.99 -16.05 -17.93
N ASP A 55 4.19 -15.87 -19.24
CA ASP A 55 3.36 -16.51 -20.26
C ASP A 55 3.52 -18.03 -20.28
N SER A 56 4.72 -18.54 -20.02
CA SER A 56 4.98 -19.98 -19.94
C SER A 56 4.28 -20.59 -18.71
N ALA A 57 4.44 -19.97 -17.55
CA ALA A 57 3.78 -20.39 -16.31
C ALA A 57 2.26 -20.30 -16.38
N ARG A 58 1.70 -19.32 -17.11
CA ARG A 58 0.26 -19.24 -17.40
C ARG A 58 -0.26 -20.44 -18.20
N LYS A 59 0.55 -20.95 -19.14
CA LYS A 59 0.18 -22.09 -20.00
C LYS A 59 0.44 -23.43 -19.34
N ASP A 60 1.37 -23.50 -18.38
CA ASP A 60 1.70 -24.73 -17.67
C ASP A 60 0.56 -25.13 -16.73
N LYS A 61 -0.06 -26.29 -17.03
CA LYS A 61 -1.14 -26.88 -16.23
C LYS A 61 -0.65 -28.04 -15.35
N LYS A 62 0.66 -28.22 -15.19
CA LYS A 62 1.22 -29.31 -14.38
C LYS A 62 0.83 -29.19 -12.91
N ARG A 63 0.65 -30.35 -12.27
CA ARG A 63 0.36 -30.48 -10.84
C ARG A 63 1.56 -29.95 -10.04
N GLY A 64 1.35 -28.91 -9.23
CA GLY A 64 2.39 -28.27 -8.40
C GLY A 64 2.94 -26.93 -8.91
N GLY A 65 2.50 -26.47 -10.09
CA GLY A 65 2.76 -25.11 -10.59
C GLY A 65 1.97 -24.02 -9.87
N PHE A 66 2.25 -22.75 -10.18
CA PHE A 66 1.52 -21.58 -9.67
C PHE A 66 0.62 -21.00 -10.76
N ALA A 67 -0.50 -20.39 -10.37
CA ALA A 67 -1.51 -19.93 -11.32
C ALA A 67 -1.37 -18.42 -11.59
N ILE A 68 -1.13 -18.07 -12.86
CA ILE A 68 -1.10 -16.67 -13.32
C ILE A 68 -2.31 -16.39 -14.20
N LYS A 69 -3.03 -15.32 -13.89
CA LYS A 69 -4.02 -14.71 -14.78
C LYS A 69 -3.41 -13.52 -15.50
N LYS A 70 -3.52 -13.51 -16.83
CA LYS A 70 -3.22 -12.37 -17.69
C LYS A 70 -4.52 -11.71 -18.13
N THR A 71 -4.62 -10.39 -18.03
CA THR A 71 -5.75 -9.60 -18.56
C THR A 71 -5.19 -8.40 -19.31
N THR A 72 -5.56 -8.25 -20.58
CA THR A 72 -5.13 -7.13 -21.42
C THR A 72 -6.15 -5.99 -21.31
N PHE A 73 -5.68 -4.76 -21.24
CA PHE A 73 -6.49 -3.54 -21.16
C PHE A 73 -6.02 -2.55 -22.21
N ASP A 74 -6.97 -1.92 -22.90
CA ASP A 74 -6.70 -0.73 -23.71
C ASP A 74 -6.45 0.48 -22.81
N VAL A 75 -5.39 1.24 -23.06
CA VAL A 75 -5.11 2.45 -22.29
C VAL A 75 -5.91 3.61 -22.89
N LYS A 76 -6.97 4.01 -22.18
CA LYS A 76 -7.80 5.15 -22.55
C LYS A 76 -6.96 6.42 -22.62
N GLY A 77 -7.10 7.18 -23.71
CA GLY A 77 -6.37 8.43 -23.92
C GLY A 77 -4.96 8.26 -24.50
N SER A 78 -4.51 7.03 -24.75
CA SER A 78 -3.27 6.79 -25.49
C SER A 78 -3.40 7.21 -26.95
N ALA A 79 -2.46 8.05 -27.41
CA ALA A 79 -2.40 8.50 -28.80
C ALA A 79 -1.95 7.37 -29.74
N ASP A 80 -1.16 6.44 -29.22
CA ASP A 80 -0.65 5.30 -29.99
C ASP A 80 -1.54 4.05 -29.89
N GLY A 81 -2.64 4.11 -29.14
CA GLY A 81 -3.49 2.95 -28.86
C GLY A 81 -2.76 1.87 -28.03
N ILE A 82 -1.94 2.29 -27.06
CA ILE A 82 -1.18 1.37 -26.20
C ILE A 82 -2.11 0.45 -25.43
N GLN A 83 -1.73 -0.83 -25.37
CA GLN A 83 -2.35 -1.84 -24.52
C GLN A 83 -1.40 -2.24 -23.40
N VAL A 84 -1.96 -2.60 -22.23
CA VAL A 84 -1.20 -3.16 -21.11
C VAL A 84 -1.73 -4.52 -20.69
N ASP A 85 -0.81 -5.42 -20.37
CA ASP A 85 -1.09 -6.73 -19.83
C ASP A 85 -0.90 -6.72 -18.31
N SER A 86 -1.99 -6.89 -17.56
CA SER A 86 -1.96 -7.08 -16.10
C SER A 86 -1.71 -8.55 -15.74
N TRP A 87 -0.74 -8.78 -14.87
CA TRP A 87 -0.38 -10.11 -14.37
C TRP A 87 -0.77 -10.27 -12.91
N ARG A 88 -1.60 -11.28 -12.63
CA ARG A 88 -2.11 -11.58 -11.29
C ARG A 88 -1.77 -13.01 -10.89
N LEU A 89 -1.04 -13.15 -9.79
CA LEU A 89 -0.80 -14.41 -9.08
C LEU A 89 -1.79 -14.54 -7.91
N GLN A 90 -1.94 -15.76 -7.40
CA GLN A 90 -2.69 -15.98 -6.15
C GLN A 90 -1.84 -15.56 -4.94
N ASP A 91 -2.50 -15.01 -3.92
CA ASP A 91 -1.80 -14.42 -2.77
C ASP A 91 -0.92 -15.45 -2.00
N TRP A 92 -1.24 -16.75 -2.07
CA TRP A 92 -0.44 -17.83 -1.47
C TRP A 92 0.77 -18.26 -2.33
N ASP A 93 0.74 -18.04 -3.65
CA ASP A 93 1.85 -18.44 -4.55
C ASP A 93 3.12 -17.63 -4.25
N TYR A 94 2.98 -16.39 -3.76
CA TYR A 94 4.09 -15.54 -3.32
C TYR A 94 4.89 -16.09 -2.13
N LYS A 95 4.43 -17.18 -1.48
CA LYS A 95 5.21 -17.87 -0.44
C LYS A 95 6.24 -18.85 -1.03
N ARG A 96 6.20 -19.08 -2.34
CA ARG A 96 7.16 -19.90 -3.06
C ARG A 96 8.47 -19.14 -3.30
N ARG A 97 9.53 -19.87 -3.69
CA ARG A 97 10.87 -19.30 -3.95
C ARG A 97 11.23 -19.22 -5.44
N ASP A 98 10.43 -19.81 -6.31
CA ASP A 98 10.70 -20.04 -7.73
C ASP A 98 9.86 -19.16 -8.67
N LEU A 99 9.27 -18.07 -8.17
CA LEU A 99 8.48 -17.18 -9.00
C LEU A 99 9.37 -16.33 -9.94
N PRO A 100 8.90 -16.06 -11.17
CA PRO A 100 9.62 -15.19 -12.11
C PRO A 100 9.68 -13.72 -11.64
N THR A 101 8.78 -13.33 -10.74
CA THR A 101 8.74 -12.03 -10.08
C THR A 101 7.83 -12.12 -8.85
N TYR A 102 8.12 -11.30 -7.84
CA TYR A 102 7.31 -11.19 -6.61
C TYR A 102 6.42 -9.94 -6.62
N ALA A 103 6.42 -9.18 -7.71
CA ALA A 103 5.61 -7.97 -7.86
C ALA A 103 4.11 -8.27 -7.71
N ARG A 104 3.43 -7.47 -6.89
CA ARG A 104 1.98 -7.50 -6.68
C ARG A 104 1.37 -6.23 -7.26
N GLY A 105 0.87 -6.37 -8.49
CA GLY A 105 0.46 -5.25 -9.33
C GLY A 105 1.50 -5.00 -10.41
N LEU A 106 1.53 -5.88 -11.41
CA LEU A 106 2.50 -5.83 -12.50
C LEU A 106 1.74 -5.65 -13.82
N PHE A 107 2.13 -4.64 -14.59
CA PHE A 107 1.61 -4.40 -15.93
C PHE A 107 2.75 -4.25 -16.92
N THR A 108 2.68 -4.98 -18.03
CA THR A 108 3.67 -4.91 -19.10
C THR A 108 3.04 -4.40 -20.38
N THR A 109 3.81 -3.74 -21.23
CA THR A 109 3.37 -3.21 -22.52
C THR A 109 4.43 -3.46 -23.59
N ARG A 110 4.19 -2.91 -24.78
CA ARG A 110 5.15 -2.87 -25.87
C ARG A 110 5.32 -1.44 -26.34
N THR A 111 6.58 -1.06 -26.58
CA THR A 111 6.94 0.25 -27.14
C THR A 111 6.51 0.35 -28.61
N ARG A 112 6.63 1.55 -29.22
CA ARG A 112 6.45 1.72 -30.69
C ARG A 112 7.40 0.85 -31.51
N ARG A 113 8.54 0.47 -30.93
CA ARG A 113 9.52 -0.46 -31.53
C ARG A 113 9.18 -1.93 -31.30
N ASN A 114 8.01 -2.21 -30.72
CA ASN A 114 7.54 -3.54 -30.36
C ASN A 114 8.40 -4.22 -29.28
N GLU A 115 9.20 -3.46 -28.52
CA GLU A 115 10.04 -3.97 -27.44
C GLU A 115 9.23 -4.11 -26.14
N PRO A 116 9.39 -5.21 -25.37
CA PRO A 116 8.66 -5.40 -24.13
C PRO A 116 9.14 -4.44 -23.04
N GLU A 117 8.19 -3.89 -22.29
CA GLU A 117 8.44 -2.93 -21.21
C GLU A 117 7.56 -3.24 -19.99
N ILE A 118 8.07 -2.99 -18.78
CA ILE A 118 7.27 -2.92 -17.56
C ILE A 118 6.68 -1.50 -17.48
N ALA A 119 5.37 -1.38 -17.69
CA ALA A 119 4.65 -0.11 -17.58
C ALA A 119 4.39 0.26 -16.12
N VAL A 120 4.02 -0.73 -15.30
CA VAL A 120 3.68 -0.53 -13.89
C VAL A 120 4.25 -1.66 -13.03
N ARG A 121 4.89 -1.29 -11.92
CA ARG A 121 5.53 -2.21 -10.96
C ARG A 121 5.16 -1.84 -9.52
N GLY A 122 4.16 -2.52 -8.97
CA GLY A 122 3.81 -2.47 -7.55
C GLY A 122 4.88 -3.12 -6.68
N TYR A 123 4.76 -3.07 -5.35
CA TYR A 123 5.76 -3.69 -4.45
C TYR A 123 5.82 -5.21 -4.62
N ASP A 124 6.90 -5.81 -4.12
CA ASP A 124 6.86 -7.24 -3.83
C ASP A 124 5.76 -7.56 -2.81
N LYS A 125 5.14 -8.74 -2.91
CA LYS A 125 4.21 -9.19 -1.89
C LYS A 125 4.95 -9.31 -0.54
N PHE A 126 4.55 -8.49 0.41
CA PHE A 126 5.04 -8.56 1.79
C PHE A 126 3.98 -9.10 2.76
N PHE A 127 4.47 -9.71 3.83
CA PHE A 127 3.69 -10.52 4.77
C PHE A 127 3.73 -9.93 6.17
N ASN A 128 2.73 -10.28 6.98
CA ASN A 128 2.68 -9.86 8.37
C ASN A 128 3.77 -10.58 9.18
N VAL A 129 4.22 -9.97 10.28
CA VAL A 129 5.03 -10.69 11.27
C VAL A 129 4.39 -12.04 11.61
N ASN A 130 5.22 -13.09 11.67
CA ASN A 130 4.86 -14.49 11.90
C ASN A 130 3.97 -15.17 10.82
N GLU A 131 3.77 -14.57 9.65
CA GLU A 131 2.94 -15.17 8.57
C GLU A 131 3.74 -16.14 7.67
N VAL A 132 5.01 -15.85 7.42
CA VAL A 132 5.97 -16.68 6.67
C VAL A 132 7.29 -16.81 7.43
N HIS A 133 8.15 -17.75 7.01
CA HIS A 133 9.43 -18.01 7.68
C HIS A 133 10.26 -16.74 7.83
N GLU A 134 10.42 -15.97 6.76
CA GLU A 134 11.23 -14.75 6.70
C GLU A 134 10.73 -13.66 7.66
N THR A 135 9.43 -13.63 7.96
CA THR A 135 8.80 -12.63 8.83
C THR A 135 8.70 -13.04 10.30
N LYS A 136 9.35 -14.13 10.71
CA LYS A 136 9.50 -14.47 12.13
C LYS A 136 10.56 -13.57 12.77
N TRP A 137 10.35 -13.12 14.00
CA TRP A 137 11.25 -12.17 14.66
C TRP A 137 12.71 -12.64 14.69
N GLU A 138 12.98 -13.92 14.96
CA GLU A 138 14.33 -14.48 14.96
C GLU A 138 15.06 -14.34 13.60
N ASN A 139 14.31 -14.40 12.50
CA ASN A 139 14.84 -14.19 11.15
C ASN A 139 14.97 -12.71 10.82
N ILE A 140 14.01 -11.88 11.24
CA ILE A 140 14.09 -10.43 11.05
C ILE A 140 15.35 -9.88 11.75
N PHE A 141 15.63 -10.30 12.99
CA PHE A 141 16.82 -9.86 13.73
C PHE A 141 18.15 -10.22 13.08
N THR A 142 18.21 -11.36 12.38
CA THR A 142 19.46 -11.93 11.88
C THR A 142 19.70 -11.71 10.39
N ARG A 143 18.65 -11.39 9.63
CA ARG A 143 18.69 -11.31 8.16
C ARG A 143 18.35 -9.94 7.59
N THR A 144 17.98 -8.99 8.43
CA THR A 144 17.61 -7.64 7.98
C THR A 144 18.58 -6.58 8.48
N GLN A 145 18.65 -5.48 7.73
CA GLN A 145 19.53 -4.35 8.03
C GLN A 145 18.75 -3.05 7.87
N GLY A 146 18.93 -2.16 8.85
CA GLY A 146 18.37 -0.82 8.84
C GLY A 146 19.16 0.18 7.96
N PRO A 147 18.82 1.48 8.02
CA PRO A 147 17.75 2.03 8.85
C PRO A 147 16.37 1.45 8.48
N TYR A 148 15.54 1.21 9.49
CA TYR A 148 14.18 0.70 9.34
C TYR A 148 13.22 1.87 9.19
N GLU A 149 12.56 1.97 8.03
CA GLU A 149 11.54 2.98 7.77
C GLU A 149 10.16 2.40 8.13
N LEU A 150 9.55 2.89 9.20
CA LEU A 150 8.19 2.57 9.61
C LEU A 150 7.25 3.58 8.95
N THR A 151 6.55 3.12 7.92
CA THR A 151 5.54 3.94 7.23
C THR A 151 4.14 3.58 7.70
N LEU A 152 3.32 4.59 7.97
CA LEU A 152 1.92 4.37 8.35
C LEU A 152 1.21 3.53 7.30
N LYS A 153 0.53 2.48 7.74
CA LYS A 153 -0.28 1.67 6.84
C LYS A 153 -1.66 2.29 6.73
N GLU A 154 -1.79 3.26 5.82
CA GLU A 154 -3.08 3.82 5.43
C GLU A 154 -4.08 2.71 5.01
N ASN A 155 -5.37 3.02 5.10
CA ASN A 155 -6.45 2.05 5.00
C ASN A 155 -7.44 2.46 3.92
N GLY A 156 -7.05 2.24 2.67
CA GLY A 156 -7.88 2.48 1.49
C GLY A 156 -7.62 1.44 0.41
N CYS A 157 -7.57 1.90 -0.84
CA CYS A 157 -7.22 1.04 -1.96
C CYS A 157 -5.99 1.53 -2.73
N ILE A 158 -5.11 0.59 -3.09
CA ILE A 158 -3.86 0.89 -3.78
C ILE A 158 -4.09 1.38 -5.22
N ILE A 159 -3.41 2.47 -5.57
CA ILE A 159 -3.35 3.09 -6.89
C ILE A 159 -1.90 3.15 -7.36
N PHE A 160 -1.66 2.67 -8.56
CA PHE A 160 -0.39 2.77 -9.27
C PHE A 160 -0.49 3.82 -10.37
N ILE A 161 0.55 4.63 -10.51
CA ILE A 161 0.60 5.72 -11.49
C ILE A 161 1.95 5.64 -12.20
N ALA A 162 1.95 5.62 -13.53
CA ALA A 162 3.16 5.61 -14.33
C ALA A 162 2.96 6.40 -15.63
N GLY A 163 4.06 6.78 -16.28
CA GLY A 163 4.03 7.38 -17.63
C GLY A 163 4.37 6.35 -18.70
N LEU A 164 3.65 6.39 -19.81
CA LEU A 164 3.92 5.58 -21.00
C LEU A 164 4.81 6.34 -22.01
N GLU A 165 5.22 5.66 -23.07
CA GLU A 165 6.07 6.23 -24.14
C GLU A 165 5.44 7.42 -24.87
N ASP A 166 4.11 7.44 -24.98
CA ASP A 166 3.35 8.46 -25.73
C ASP A 166 2.88 9.62 -24.84
N ASP A 167 3.55 9.84 -23.72
CA ASP A 167 3.21 10.80 -22.67
C ASP A 167 1.85 10.55 -21.97
N THR A 168 1.21 9.40 -22.22
CA THR A 168 -0.01 9.01 -21.50
C THR A 168 0.32 8.65 -20.06
N LEU A 169 -0.46 9.21 -19.13
CA LEU A 169 -0.44 8.81 -17.74
C LEU A 169 -1.35 7.59 -17.56
N ILE A 170 -0.79 6.46 -17.18
CA ILE A 170 -1.58 5.28 -16.80
C ILE A 170 -1.85 5.28 -15.30
N VAL A 171 -3.12 5.13 -14.94
CA VAL A 171 -3.57 4.94 -13.55
C VAL A 171 -4.19 3.55 -13.41
N CYS A 172 -3.67 2.76 -12.49
CA CYS A 172 -4.12 1.40 -12.24
C CYS A 172 -4.57 1.25 -10.79
N SER A 173 -5.65 0.51 -10.58
CA SER A 173 -5.86 -0.20 -9.31
C SER A 173 -4.91 -1.41 -9.24
N LYS A 174 -5.02 -2.21 -8.18
CA LYS A 174 -4.16 -3.38 -7.96
C LYS A 174 -3.96 -4.30 -9.20
N HIS A 175 -5.02 -4.55 -9.97
CA HIS A 175 -4.99 -5.51 -11.10
C HIS A 175 -5.85 -5.06 -12.31
N SER A 176 -6.19 -3.78 -12.39
CA SER A 176 -7.04 -3.24 -13.44
C SER A 176 -6.72 -1.77 -13.70
N THR A 177 -6.90 -1.33 -14.93
CA THR A 177 -6.94 0.08 -15.33
C THR A 177 -8.23 0.37 -16.10
N GLY A 178 -8.52 1.65 -16.34
CA GLY A 178 -9.68 2.12 -17.09
C GLY A 178 -11.03 1.95 -16.39
N ASP A 179 -12.08 2.32 -17.12
CA ASP A 179 -13.47 2.09 -16.72
C ASP A 179 -13.81 0.60 -16.87
N ARG A 180 -14.80 0.14 -16.11
CA ARG A 180 -15.36 -1.20 -16.29
C ARG A 180 -16.85 -1.12 -16.46
N ASP A 181 -17.39 -1.91 -17.39
CA ASP A 181 -18.83 -1.95 -17.66
C ASP A 181 -19.64 -2.54 -16.48
N ASP A 182 -19.00 -3.26 -15.56
CA ASP A 182 -19.64 -3.97 -14.45
C ASP A 182 -19.79 -3.16 -13.15
N ILE A 183 -19.17 -1.97 -13.06
CA ILE A 183 -19.13 -1.15 -11.83
C ILE A 183 -19.33 0.32 -12.20
N GLN A 184 -20.05 1.10 -11.38
CA GLN A 184 -20.30 2.53 -11.64
C GLN A 184 -19.02 3.36 -11.79
N VAL A 185 -18.04 3.16 -10.90
CA VAL A 185 -16.74 3.83 -10.94
C VAL A 185 -15.67 2.82 -10.52
N SER A 186 -14.68 2.59 -11.38
CA SER A 186 -13.55 1.71 -11.02
C SER A 186 -12.63 2.42 -10.04
N HIS A 187 -11.91 1.66 -9.21
CA HIS A 187 -10.91 2.24 -8.29
C HIS A 187 -9.82 3.03 -9.05
N ALA A 188 -9.46 2.57 -10.26
CA ALA A 188 -8.50 3.27 -11.11
C ALA A 188 -9.05 4.63 -11.54
N SER A 189 -10.31 4.69 -12.00
CA SER A 189 -10.97 5.92 -12.43
C SER A 189 -11.20 6.89 -11.26
N ALA A 190 -11.52 6.39 -10.07
CA ALA A 190 -11.61 7.21 -8.86
C ALA A 190 -10.25 7.81 -8.46
N GLY A 191 -9.19 7.01 -8.51
CA GLY A 191 -7.83 7.47 -8.28
C GLY A 191 -7.37 8.50 -9.31
N GLU A 192 -7.67 8.27 -10.60
CA GLU A 192 -7.32 9.20 -11.68
C GLU A 192 -8.06 10.53 -11.53
N LYS A 193 -9.37 10.51 -11.25
CA LYS A 193 -10.15 11.72 -10.99
C LYS A 193 -9.57 12.53 -9.82
N ARG A 194 -9.15 11.85 -8.74
CA ARG A 194 -8.53 12.53 -7.59
C ARG A 194 -7.17 13.13 -7.95
N LEU A 195 -6.39 12.43 -8.77
CA LEU A 195 -5.10 12.88 -9.26
C LEU A 195 -5.24 14.11 -10.18
N GLU A 196 -6.23 14.13 -11.06
CA GLU A 196 -6.50 15.31 -11.91
C GLU A 196 -6.80 16.54 -11.06
N GLN A 197 -7.62 16.40 -10.02
CA GLN A 197 -7.95 17.49 -9.10
C GLN A 197 -6.70 18.02 -8.37
N GLN A 198 -5.84 17.14 -7.85
CA GLN A 198 -4.64 17.58 -7.12
C GLN A 198 -3.62 18.25 -8.06
N LEU A 199 -3.43 17.73 -9.28
CA LEU A 199 -2.49 18.31 -10.25
C LEU A 199 -2.95 19.70 -10.71
N ALA A 200 -4.25 19.85 -11.00
CA ALA A 200 -4.83 21.13 -11.38
C ALA A 200 -4.65 22.18 -10.27
N ALA A 201 -4.77 21.79 -8.99
CA ALA A 201 -4.59 22.67 -7.85
C ALA A 201 -3.17 23.24 -7.72
N VAL A 202 -2.17 22.60 -8.32
CA VAL A 202 -0.76 23.07 -8.35
C VAL A 202 -0.29 23.47 -9.75
N GLY A 203 -1.22 23.65 -10.70
CA GLY A 203 -0.90 24.11 -12.06
C GLY A 203 -0.11 23.11 -12.90
N LYS A 204 -0.20 21.81 -12.59
CA LYS A 204 0.46 20.72 -13.34
C LYS A 204 -0.57 19.89 -14.11
N THR A 205 -0.12 19.20 -15.16
CA THR A 205 -0.97 18.34 -16.00
C THR A 205 -0.64 16.85 -15.83
N LYS A 206 -1.55 15.97 -16.29
CA LYS A 206 -1.27 14.52 -16.36
C LYS A 206 -0.05 14.21 -17.23
N ALA A 207 0.12 14.92 -18.35
CA ALA A 207 1.25 14.75 -19.25
C ALA A 207 2.58 15.17 -18.60
N ASP A 208 2.58 16.20 -17.74
CA ASP A 208 3.77 16.55 -16.95
C ASP A 208 4.18 15.40 -16.02
N LEU A 209 3.21 14.84 -15.29
CA LEU A 209 3.48 13.74 -14.37
C LEU A 209 3.92 12.46 -15.11
N ALA A 210 3.30 12.17 -16.26
CA ALA A 210 3.66 11.04 -17.10
C ALA A 210 5.13 11.15 -17.55
N ARG A 211 5.53 12.29 -18.10
CA ARG A 211 6.92 12.56 -18.50
C ARG A 211 7.88 12.42 -17.33
N GLU A 212 7.52 12.92 -16.15
CA GLU A 212 8.40 12.84 -14.98
C GLU A 212 8.58 11.39 -14.47
N LEU A 213 7.49 10.62 -14.35
CA LEU A 213 7.55 9.21 -13.94
C LEU A 213 8.30 8.37 -14.97
N ARG A 214 8.08 8.63 -16.27
CA ARG A 214 8.76 7.95 -17.37
C ARG A 214 10.26 8.24 -17.36
N LYS A 215 10.65 9.51 -17.22
CA LYS A 215 12.05 9.95 -17.12
C LYS A 215 12.80 9.25 -15.98
N ARG A 216 12.11 8.96 -14.87
CA ARG A 216 12.67 8.25 -13.72
C ARG A 216 12.60 6.73 -13.82
N ASN A 217 11.91 6.19 -14.84
CA ASN A 217 11.58 4.76 -14.96
C ASN A 217 10.88 4.20 -13.71
N VAL A 218 9.85 4.89 -13.21
CA VAL A 218 9.18 4.53 -11.95
C VAL A 218 7.66 4.40 -12.06
N THR A 219 7.12 3.65 -11.11
CA THR A 219 5.71 3.66 -10.71
C THR A 219 5.57 4.38 -9.38
N ALA A 220 4.75 5.43 -9.32
CA ALA A 220 4.27 5.99 -8.06
C ALA A 220 3.16 5.10 -7.49
N VAL A 221 3.23 4.84 -6.18
CA VAL A 221 2.34 3.95 -5.45
C VAL A 221 1.67 4.73 -4.32
N ALA A 222 0.35 4.91 -4.45
CA ALA A 222 -0.47 5.64 -3.49
C ALA A 222 -1.60 4.77 -2.95
N GLU A 223 -2.11 5.15 -1.78
CA GLU A 223 -3.37 4.63 -1.24
C GLU A 223 -4.44 5.70 -1.45
N LEU A 224 -5.50 5.37 -2.18
CA LEU A 224 -6.69 6.22 -2.25
C LEU A 224 -7.53 5.97 -1.01
N CYS A 225 -7.65 7.00 -0.18
CA CYS A 225 -8.50 6.99 1.00
C CYS A 225 -9.53 8.10 0.87
N ASP A 226 -10.81 7.75 0.72
CA ASP A 226 -11.90 8.72 0.54
C ASP A 226 -13.24 8.07 0.89
N ASP A 227 -13.84 8.46 2.03
CA ASP A 227 -15.11 7.89 2.51
C ASP A 227 -16.28 8.21 1.55
N GLN A 228 -16.18 9.24 0.71
CA GLN A 228 -17.21 9.53 -0.30
C GLN A 228 -17.17 8.57 -1.49
N PHE A 229 -16.04 7.89 -1.69
CA PHE A 229 -15.87 6.89 -2.74
C PHE A 229 -16.08 5.47 -2.19
N GLU A 230 -15.29 5.07 -1.18
CA GLU A 230 -15.39 3.75 -0.56
C GLU A 230 -14.86 3.77 0.88
N GLU A 231 -15.78 3.67 1.86
CA GLU A 231 -15.42 3.53 3.27
C GLU A 231 -14.69 2.22 3.56
N HIS A 232 -13.60 2.32 4.33
CA HIS A 232 -12.84 1.15 4.78
C HIS A 232 -13.08 0.86 6.27
N ILE A 233 -12.04 0.86 7.12
CA ILE A 233 -12.14 0.68 8.57
C ILE A 233 -11.81 1.98 9.29
N LEU A 234 -10.78 2.70 8.82
CA LEU A 234 -10.45 4.04 9.29
C LEU A 234 -11.20 5.08 8.45
N ALA A 235 -11.62 6.17 9.10
CA ALA A 235 -12.37 7.24 8.45
C ALA A 235 -11.45 8.26 7.78
N TYR A 236 -11.74 8.56 6.51
CA TYR A 236 -11.11 9.58 5.69
C TYR A 236 -12.17 10.54 5.12
N GLY A 237 -12.73 11.37 6.00
CA GLY A 237 -13.61 12.47 5.62
C GLY A 237 -12.94 13.51 4.71
N PRO A 238 -13.68 14.54 4.24
CA PRO A 238 -13.23 15.44 3.17
C PRO A 238 -11.83 16.05 3.34
N ASP A 239 -11.48 16.46 4.58
CA ASP A 239 -10.18 17.08 4.89
C ASP A 239 -9.00 16.10 4.83
N LYS A 240 -9.28 14.80 4.93
CA LYS A 240 -8.29 13.70 4.88
C LYS A 240 -8.36 12.92 3.57
N ALA A 241 -9.45 13.03 2.81
CA ALA A 241 -9.60 12.33 1.56
C ALA A 241 -8.46 12.67 0.58
N GLY A 242 -7.96 11.68 -0.16
CA GLY A 242 -6.95 11.87 -1.20
C GLY A 242 -6.04 10.68 -1.45
N LEU A 243 -5.02 10.92 -2.27
CA LEU A 243 -3.98 9.95 -2.61
C LEU A 243 -2.80 10.10 -1.67
N TYR A 244 -2.63 9.14 -0.76
CA TYR A 244 -1.49 9.07 0.15
C TYR A 244 -0.34 8.36 -0.54
N LEU A 245 0.67 9.11 -0.99
CA LEU A 245 1.83 8.53 -1.65
C LEU A 245 2.70 7.83 -0.60
N HIS A 246 2.88 6.53 -0.78
CA HIS A 246 3.67 5.72 0.12
C HIS A 246 4.82 5.03 -0.60
N GLY A 247 4.96 5.08 -1.92
CA GLY A 247 6.24 4.69 -2.52
C GLY A 247 6.38 5.00 -3.97
N ILE A 248 7.59 4.77 -4.45
CA ILE A 248 7.99 4.92 -5.83
C ILE A 248 8.91 3.75 -6.13
N ASN A 249 8.51 2.88 -7.06
CA ASN A 249 9.27 1.69 -7.42
C ASN A 249 9.86 1.85 -8.80
N LEU A 250 11.09 1.37 -9.01
CA LEU A 250 11.63 1.27 -10.35
C LEU A 250 10.85 0.21 -11.13
N ASN A 251 10.59 0.48 -12.41
CA ASN A 251 9.92 -0.45 -13.31
C ASN A 251 10.91 -1.51 -13.81
N LEU A 252 11.34 -2.38 -12.90
CA LEU A 252 12.33 -3.45 -13.14
C LEU A 252 11.76 -4.82 -12.77
N PRO A 253 12.31 -5.91 -13.34
CA PRO A 253 12.07 -7.28 -12.87
C PRO A 253 12.24 -7.44 -11.36
N GLU A 254 13.37 -6.99 -10.84
CA GLU A 254 13.71 -6.98 -9.43
C GLU A 254 12.99 -5.88 -8.65
N PHE A 255 12.94 -6.03 -7.33
CA PHE A 255 12.41 -5.00 -6.46
C PHE A 255 13.49 -3.98 -6.11
N ALA A 256 13.25 -2.74 -6.51
CA ALA A 256 13.99 -1.58 -6.09
C ALA A 256 13.01 -0.43 -5.84
N THR A 257 13.11 0.20 -4.68
CA THR A 257 12.15 1.24 -4.24
C THR A 257 12.88 2.46 -3.70
N TYR A 258 12.22 3.61 -3.78
CA TYR A 258 12.73 4.86 -3.25
C TYR A 258 12.73 4.81 -1.72
N PRO A 259 13.81 5.27 -1.07
CA PRO A 259 13.77 5.66 0.33
C PRO A 259 12.61 6.63 0.60
N SER A 260 11.96 6.51 1.76
CA SER A 260 10.71 7.22 2.04
C SER A 260 10.86 8.75 2.02
N ARG A 261 12.05 9.29 2.25
CA ARG A 261 12.34 10.73 2.10
C ARG A 261 12.07 11.24 0.67
N PHE A 262 12.51 10.50 -0.35
CA PHE A 262 12.31 10.90 -1.75
C PHE A 262 10.86 10.72 -2.17
N VAL A 263 10.15 9.79 -1.53
CA VAL A 263 8.71 9.64 -1.70
C VAL A 263 7.99 10.88 -1.13
N GLN A 264 8.39 11.36 0.04
CA GLN A 264 7.81 12.58 0.63
C GLN A 264 8.15 13.84 -0.18
N GLU A 265 9.37 13.97 -0.69
CA GLU A 265 9.76 15.06 -1.61
C GLU A 265 8.92 15.05 -2.89
N PHE A 266 8.74 13.88 -3.51
CA PHE A 266 7.88 13.73 -4.69
C PHE A 266 6.41 14.01 -4.36
N ALA A 267 5.96 13.64 -3.16
CA ALA A 267 4.61 13.94 -2.71
C ALA A 267 4.38 15.46 -2.60
N ASP A 268 5.33 16.20 -2.02
CA ASP A 268 5.27 17.65 -1.92
C ASP A 268 5.31 18.29 -3.32
N GLU A 269 6.16 17.79 -4.21
CA GLU A 269 6.31 18.31 -5.58
C GLU A 269 5.05 18.10 -6.44
N TRP A 270 4.34 16.97 -6.27
CA TRP A 270 3.19 16.57 -7.10
C TRP A 270 1.85 16.57 -6.37
N ALA A 271 1.80 17.24 -5.21
CA ALA A 271 0.60 17.47 -4.40
C ALA A 271 -0.10 16.19 -3.89
N PHE A 272 0.66 15.13 -3.63
CA PHE A 272 0.14 13.96 -2.93
C PHE A 272 0.08 14.21 -1.42
N ARG A 273 -0.79 13.46 -0.73
CA ARG A 273 -0.72 13.40 0.73
C ARG A 273 0.51 12.58 1.14
N LYS A 274 1.29 13.10 2.08
CA LYS A 274 2.43 12.38 2.64
C LYS A 274 1.98 11.28 3.59
N THR A 275 2.59 10.11 3.45
CA THR A 275 2.48 9.03 4.43
C THR A 275 3.42 9.31 5.60
N GLY A 276 2.92 9.11 6.83
CA GLY A 276 3.74 9.27 8.04
C GLY A 276 4.93 8.31 8.05
N LEU A 277 6.08 8.79 8.53
CA LEU A 277 7.37 8.10 8.51
C LEU A 277 8.07 8.25 9.86
N ILE A 278 8.56 7.13 10.39
CA ILE A 278 9.49 7.07 11.51
C ILE A 278 10.68 6.24 11.05
N THR A 279 11.90 6.67 11.37
CA THR A 279 13.12 5.93 11.04
C THR A 279 13.81 5.52 12.33
N MET A 280 14.21 4.24 12.41
CA MET A 280 14.93 3.68 13.55
C MET A 280 16.09 2.83 13.05
N ASP A 281 17.25 2.90 13.70
CA ASP A 281 18.43 2.13 13.29
C ASP A 281 18.44 0.71 13.85
N ASP A 282 17.88 0.51 15.06
CA ASP A 282 17.88 -0.78 15.76
C ASP A 282 16.52 -1.48 15.66
N ILE A 283 16.53 -2.71 15.15
CA ILE A 283 15.36 -3.57 15.02
C ILE A 283 14.70 -3.92 16.36
N HIS A 284 15.44 -3.90 17.47
CA HIS A 284 14.88 -4.16 18.80
C HIS A 284 14.00 -2.98 19.25
N GLN A 285 14.42 -1.75 18.94
CA GLN A 285 13.61 -0.55 19.15
C GLN A 285 12.36 -0.56 18.27
N VAL A 286 12.49 -0.98 17.01
CA VAL A 286 11.35 -1.16 16.10
C VAL A 286 10.32 -2.12 16.70
N LYS A 287 10.77 -3.29 17.19
CA LYS A 287 9.88 -4.27 17.81
C LYS A 287 9.18 -3.69 19.04
N ALA A 288 9.93 -3.08 19.96
CA ALA A 288 9.38 -2.50 21.18
C ALA A 288 8.34 -1.41 20.87
N PHE A 289 8.65 -0.52 19.93
CA PHE A 289 7.72 0.52 19.47
C PHE A 289 6.43 -0.07 18.89
N LEU A 290 6.53 -1.08 18.02
CA LEU A 290 5.36 -1.70 17.41
C LEU A 290 4.47 -2.41 18.45
N GLU A 291 5.07 -3.05 19.45
CA GLU A 291 4.35 -3.70 20.54
C GLU A 291 3.65 -2.67 21.45
N GLU A 292 4.30 -1.56 21.78
CA GLU A 292 3.72 -0.46 22.57
C GLU A 292 2.52 0.16 21.84
N VAL A 293 2.66 0.49 20.55
CA VAL A 293 1.55 1.08 19.78
C VAL A 293 0.40 0.08 19.61
N ALA A 294 0.70 -1.22 19.54
CA ALA A 294 -0.33 -2.27 19.42
C ALA A 294 -1.25 -2.36 20.65
N GLU A 295 -0.83 -1.89 21.84
CA GLU A 295 -1.66 -1.88 23.04
C GLU A 295 -2.89 -0.97 22.89
N THR A 296 -2.74 0.13 22.15
CA THR A 296 -3.81 1.10 21.94
C THR A 296 -4.39 1.07 20.53
N GLY A 297 -3.62 0.59 19.55
CA GLY A 297 -3.95 0.67 18.13
C GLY A 297 -3.88 2.10 17.58
N ALA A 298 -3.33 3.06 18.31
CA ALA A 298 -3.29 4.47 17.92
C ALA A 298 -1.88 5.06 18.08
N HIS A 299 -1.52 5.96 17.18
CA HIS A 299 -0.24 6.67 17.18
C HIS A 299 -0.45 8.16 16.89
N ASP A 300 0.23 9.04 17.62
CA ASP A 300 0.09 10.50 17.52
C ASP A 300 -1.37 11.00 17.52
N GLY A 301 -2.20 10.39 18.37
CA GLY A 301 -3.61 10.74 18.53
C GLY A 301 -4.51 10.35 17.35
N ARG A 302 -4.03 9.49 16.43
CA ARG A 302 -4.81 8.90 15.34
C ARG A 302 -4.82 7.38 15.42
N ASP A 303 -5.97 6.79 15.08
CA ASP A 303 -6.08 5.35 14.86
C ASP A 303 -5.25 4.96 13.63
N VAL A 304 -4.48 3.89 13.73
CA VAL A 304 -3.57 3.38 12.69
C VAL A 304 -3.76 1.86 12.57
N GLU A 305 -4.02 1.32 11.37
CA GLU A 305 -4.23 -0.14 11.20
C GLU A 305 -2.93 -0.95 11.43
N GLY A 306 -1.78 -0.28 11.36
CA GLY A 306 -0.46 -0.83 11.56
C GLY A 306 0.61 -0.05 10.82
N PHE A 307 1.80 -0.65 10.72
CA PHE A 307 2.92 -0.11 9.98
C PHE A 307 3.37 -1.07 8.88
N VAL A 308 3.89 -0.51 7.79
CA VAL A 308 4.75 -1.21 6.83
C VAL A 308 6.18 -0.81 7.15
N ILE A 309 7.00 -1.79 7.52
CA ILE A 309 8.40 -1.62 7.86
C ILE A 309 9.22 -1.96 6.62
N ARG A 310 10.07 -1.03 6.21
CA ARG A 310 10.98 -1.15 5.07
C ARG A 310 12.39 -1.24 5.58
N CYS A 311 13.12 -2.21 5.06
CA CYS A 311 14.53 -2.39 5.36
C CYS A 311 15.20 -3.09 4.18
N LYS A 312 16.44 -3.52 4.39
CA LYS A 312 17.09 -4.45 3.49
C LYS A 312 17.12 -5.85 4.09
N MET A 313 17.05 -6.89 3.27
CA MET A 313 17.15 -8.28 3.71
C MET A 313 18.10 -9.08 2.82
N SER A 314 18.83 -10.02 3.43
CA SER A 314 19.59 -11.05 2.74
C SER A 314 19.32 -12.42 3.33
N HIS A 315 19.09 -13.43 2.48
CA HIS A 315 18.90 -14.81 2.93
C HIS A 315 20.18 -15.42 3.52
N ASP A 316 21.34 -14.95 3.04
CA ASP A 316 22.66 -15.28 3.54
C ASP A 316 23.55 -14.05 3.36
N PRO A 317 23.71 -13.22 4.41
CA PRO A 317 24.54 -12.00 4.34
C PRO A 317 25.99 -12.24 3.93
N SER A 318 26.50 -13.48 4.04
CA SER A 318 27.88 -13.80 3.65
C SER A 318 28.05 -14.03 2.14
N THR A 319 26.98 -14.42 1.43
CA THR A 319 27.04 -14.79 0.00
C THR A 319 26.06 -14.02 -0.89
N HIS A 320 25.01 -13.43 -0.32
CA HIS A 320 23.95 -12.75 -1.04
C HIS A 320 23.86 -11.26 -0.62
N PRO A 321 23.73 -10.34 -1.58
CA PRO A 321 23.58 -8.92 -1.27
C PRO A 321 22.23 -8.64 -0.62
N TYR A 322 22.21 -7.60 0.20
CA TYR A 322 20.99 -7.04 0.77
C TYR A 322 20.12 -6.39 -0.31
N ARG A 323 18.82 -6.69 -0.29
CA ARG A 323 17.82 -6.14 -1.22
C ARG A 323 16.68 -5.48 -0.48
N ASP A 324 15.96 -4.57 -1.14
CA ASP A 324 14.74 -3.97 -0.59
C ASP A 324 13.77 -5.05 -0.14
N TRP A 325 13.32 -4.96 1.10
CA TRP A 325 12.44 -5.95 1.68
C TRP A 325 11.53 -5.33 2.73
N PHE A 326 10.24 -5.66 2.62
CA PHE A 326 9.22 -5.12 3.50
C PHE A 326 8.58 -6.24 4.32
N PHE A 327 8.15 -5.89 5.52
CA PHE A 327 7.18 -6.65 6.29
C PHE A 327 6.16 -5.70 6.89
N LYS A 328 5.02 -6.23 7.35
CA LYS A 328 3.99 -5.42 7.99
C LYS A 328 3.72 -5.90 9.42
N TYR A 329 3.38 -4.95 10.27
CA TYR A 329 2.90 -5.22 11.61
C TYR A 329 1.50 -4.60 11.72
N LYS A 330 0.48 -5.44 11.65
CA LYS A 330 -0.92 -5.01 11.80
C LYS A 330 -1.35 -5.10 13.25
N PHE A 331 -2.02 -4.06 13.73
CA PHE A 331 -2.68 -4.13 15.03
C PHE A 331 -3.96 -4.96 14.89
N GLU A 332 -4.12 -5.94 15.78
CA GLU A 332 -5.27 -6.83 15.74
C GLU A 332 -6.53 -6.09 16.21
N GLU A 333 -6.44 -5.41 17.35
CA GLU A 333 -7.54 -4.66 17.95
C GLU A 333 -7.30 -3.15 17.90
N PRO A 334 -8.36 -2.32 17.82
CA PRO A 334 -9.79 -2.70 17.75
C PRO A 334 -10.26 -3.08 16.32
N TYR A 335 -9.35 -3.18 15.35
CA TYR A 335 -9.69 -3.33 13.93
C TYR A 335 -10.36 -4.64 13.56
N LEU A 336 -10.04 -5.74 14.25
CA LEU A 336 -10.70 -7.01 14.07
C LEU A 336 -12.18 -6.93 14.50
N MET A 337 -12.45 -6.27 15.62
CA MET A 337 -13.82 -6.00 16.08
C MET A 337 -14.60 -5.16 15.06
N TYR A 338 -14.01 -4.09 14.52
CA TYR A 338 -14.68 -3.23 13.53
C TYR A 338 -15.01 -3.98 12.23
N ARG A 339 -14.09 -4.83 11.74
CA ARG A 339 -14.37 -5.72 10.60
C ARG A 339 -15.51 -6.68 10.91
N GLN A 340 -15.50 -7.30 12.09
CA GLN A 340 -16.56 -8.21 12.51
C GLN A 340 -17.92 -7.51 12.50
N TRP A 341 -18.01 -6.30 13.06
CA TRP A 341 -19.24 -5.51 13.07
C TRP A 341 -19.73 -5.17 11.66
N ARG A 342 -18.83 -4.75 10.76
CA ARG A 342 -19.18 -4.49 9.35
C ARG A 342 -19.77 -5.72 8.67
N GLU A 343 -19.10 -6.87 8.75
CA GLU A 343 -19.59 -8.10 8.10
C GLU A 343 -20.89 -8.62 8.74
N CYS A 344 -21.05 -8.46 10.06
CA CYS A 344 -22.28 -8.80 10.76
C CYS A 344 -23.46 -7.90 10.35
N THR A 345 -23.22 -6.60 10.16
CA THR A 345 -24.24 -5.65 9.69
C THR A 345 -24.63 -5.92 8.24
N LYS A 346 -23.67 -6.24 7.35
CA LYS A 346 -23.96 -6.70 5.98
C LYS A 346 -24.81 -7.97 5.96
N ALA A 347 -24.50 -8.94 6.83
CA ALA A 347 -25.31 -10.15 6.96
C ALA A 347 -26.74 -9.82 7.41
N LEU A 348 -26.88 -8.93 8.41
CA LEU A 348 -28.18 -8.48 8.92
C LEU A 348 -29.03 -7.82 7.83
N ILE A 349 -28.44 -6.91 7.04
CA ILE A 349 -29.10 -6.24 5.90
C ILE A 349 -29.54 -7.27 4.84
N ALA A 350 -28.69 -8.25 4.55
CA ALA A 350 -28.98 -9.32 3.60
C ALA A 350 -29.95 -10.40 4.12
N GLY A 351 -30.53 -10.23 5.32
CA GLY A 351 -31.43 -11.22 5.94
C GLY A 351 -30.74 -12.52 6.36
N LYS A 352 -29.41 -12.53 6.49
CA LYS A 352 -28.60 -13.69 6.89
C LYS A 352 -28.26 -13.59 8.37
N GLN A 353 -28.08 -14.74 9.03
CA GLN A 353 -27.63 -14.77 10.42
C GLN A 353 -26.18 -14.25 10.53
N PRO A 354 -25.91 -13.20 11.35
CA PRO A 354 -24.55 -12.73 11.59
C PRO A 354 -23.68 -13.81 12.24
N LYS A 355 -22.43 -13.93 11.80
CA LYS A 355 -21.46 -14.91 12.31
C LYS A 355 -20.28 -14.19 12.95
N PHE A 356 -20.07 -14.42 14.24
CA PHE A 356 -18.96 -13.85 15.00
C PHE A 356 -18.45 -14.85 16.04
N LYS A 357 -17.15 -14.78 16.35
CA LYS A 357 -16.48 -15.70 17.28
C LYS A 357 -15.72 -14.99 18.41
N LYS A 358 -15.31 -13.75 18.20
CA LYS A 358 -14.66 -12.90 19.21
C LYS A 358 -15.62 -11.79 19.63
N HIS A 359 -15.35 -11.13 20.77
CA HIS A 359 -16.11 -9.96 21.23
C HIS A 359 -17.62 -10.20 21.31
N THR A 360 -18.05 -11.39 21.74
CA THR A 360 -19.45 -11.85 21.66
C THR A 360 -20.43 -10.88 22.29
N LYS A 361 -20.24 -10.54 23.57
CA LYS A 361 -21.18 -9.68 24.32
C LYS A 361 -21.36 -8.30 23.68
N ILE A 362 -20.27 -7.60 23.40
CA ILE A 362 -20.34 -6.26 22.81
C ILE A 362 -20.86 -6.29 21.37
N THR A 363 -20.62 -7.38 20.63
CA THR A 363 -21.16 -7.55 19.27
C THR A 363 -22.66 -7.78 19.28
N GLU A 364 -23.21 -8.49 20.27
CA GLU A 364 -24.65 -8.65 20.46
C GLU A 364 -25.31 -7.30 20.78
N GLU A 365 -24.71 -6.50 21.66
CA GLU A 365 -25.18 -5.14 21.98
C GLU A 365 -25.15 -4.23 20.74
N TYR A 366 -24.05 -4.27 19.97
CA TYR A 366 -23.93 -3.55 18.71
C TYR A 366 -25.01 -3.96 17.71
N LEU A 367 -25.28 -5.26 17.55
CA LEU A 367 -26.29 -5.76 16.62
C LEU A 367 -27.72 -5.37 17.03
N LEU A 368 -28.00 -5.32 18.33
CA LEU A 368 -29.28 -4.81 18.84
C LEU A 368 -29.45 -3.33 18.49
N TYR A 369 -28.40 -2.52 18.68
CA TYR A 369 -28.38 -1.13 18.27
C TYR A 369 -28.55 -0.96 16.75
N ALA A 370 -27.78 -1.69 15.94
CA ALA A 370 -27.83 -1.63 14.48
C ALA A 370 -29.22 -1.99 13.94
N ARG A 371 -29.87 -3.02 14.49
CA ARG A 371 -31.23 -3.42 14.12
C ARG A 371 -32.24 -2.31 14.38
N ARG A 372 -32.15 -1.62 15.53
CA ARG A 372 -33.03 -0.49 15.85
C ARG A 372 -32.82 0.68 14.88
N ARG A 373 -31.56 0.97 14.51
CA ARG A 373 -31.24 2.03 13.54
C ARG A 373 -31.76 1.72 12.14
N LEU A 374 -31.58 0.49 11.65
CA LEU A 374 -32.07 0.05 10.34
C LEU A 374 -33.61 0.01 10.28
N ALA A 375 -34.28 -0.30 11.39
CA ALA A 375 -35.74 -0.24 11.47
C ALA A 375 -36.26 1.21 11.47
N ALA A 376 -35.54 2.13 12.12
CA ALA A 376 -35.91 3.55 12.17
C ALA A 376 -35.65 4.28 10.85
N ASP A 377 -34.59 3.92 10.13
CA ASP A 377 -34.27 4.45 8.81
C ASP A 377 -33.85 3.33 7.85
N PRO A 378 -34.80 2.78 7.07
CA PRO A 378 -34.51 1.69 6.13
C PRO A 378 -33.57 2.07 4.98
N LYS A 379 -33.29 3.36 4.74
CA LYS A 379 -32.36 3.78 3.68
C LYS A 379 -30.92 3.41 4.00
N LEU A 380 -30.56 3.37 5.29
CA LEU A 380 -29.23 2.94 5.78
C LEU A 380 -28.86 1.50 5.41
N GLY A 381 -29.81 0.67 4.96
CA GLY A 381 -29.53 -0.69 4.48
C GLY A 381 -29.32 -0.77 2.97
N LYS A 382 -29.42 0.35 2.24
CA LYS A 382 -29.23 0.42 0.78
C LYS A 382 -27.92 1.11 0.40
N ASP A 383 -27.47 2.03 1.24
CA ASP A 383 -26.13 2.63 1.22
C ASP A 383 -25.11 1.64 1.81
#